data_AF-A0A976CDQ7-F1
#
_entry.id   AF-A0A976CDQ7-F1
#
_cell.length_a   1.000
_cell.length_b   1.000
_cell.length_c   1.000
_cell.angle_alpha   90.00
_cell.angle_beta   90.00
_cell.angle_gamma   90.00
#
_symmetry.space_group_name_H-M   'P 1'
#
loop_
_entity.id
_entity.type
_entity.pdbx_description
1 polymer ?
#
loop_
_entity_poly.entity_id
_entity_poly.type
_entity_poly.pdbx_seq_one_letter_code
_entity_poly.pdbx_strand_id
1 'polypeptide(L)'
;MVEKALCWEEIFVNEQGGIYQCISQRKIVFVFQDKVEYLRINDFFRLQKLVATIDVEKMLLATSLSSEIEILSPIFFEHFFI
;
A
#
# COMPACT_ATOMS: atom_id res chain seq x y z
N MET A 1 0.53 12.35 15.15
CA MET A 1 1.85 11.95 15.69
C MET A 1 1.75 10.50 16.11
N VAL A 2 2.30 9.59 15.31
CA VAL A 2 2.43 8.18 15.70
C VAL A 2 3.41 8.16 16.87
N GLU A 3 2.92 7.87 18.06
CA GLU A 3 3.76 7.61 19.23
C GLU A 3 4.88 6.68 18.79
N LYS A 4 6.12 7.10 19.06
CA LYS A 4 7.34 6.37 18.75
C LYS A 4 7.39 5.10 19.60
N ALA A 5 6.53 4.13 19.29
CA ALA A 5 6.62 2.80 19.84
C ALA A 5 7.89 2.19 19.23
N LEU A 6 8.81 1.78 20.09
CA LEU A 6 10.16 1.30 19.76
C LEU A 6 10.26 0.19 18.69
N CYS A 7 9.13 -0.34 18.19
CA CYS A 7 9.11 -1.43 17.23
C CYS A 7 8.81 -1.05 15.78
N TRP A 8 8.49 0.23 15.48
CA TRP A 8 8.18 0.64 14.11
C TRP A 8 9.46 0.98 13.33
N GLU A 9 9.71 0.20 12.28
CA GLU A 9 10.78 0.37 11.30
C GLU A 9 10.23 1.04 10.04
N GLU A 10 10.99 1.98 9.48
CA GLU A 10 10.66 2.65 8.23
C GLU A 10 10.92 1.74 7.03
N ILE A 11 9.90 1.47 6.23
CA ILE A 11 10.03 0.76 4.96
C ILE A 11 10.20 1.75 3.81
N PHE A 12 9.37 2.78 3.80
CA PHE A 12 9.34 3.81 2.76
C PHE A 12 8.75 5.10 3.34
N VAL A 13 9.40 6.24 3.15
CA VAL A 13 8.92 7.54 3.63
C VAL A 13 9.21 8.61 2.58
N ASN A 14 8.27 9.52 2.37
CA ASN A 14 8.43 10.73 1.57
C ASN A 14 7.73 11.92 2.26
N GLU A 15 7.69 13.08 1.60
CA GLU A 15 7.07 14.30 2.15
C GLU A 15 5.55 14.18 2.39
N GLN A 16 4.88 13.25 1.71
CA GLN A 16 3.42 13.09 1.73
C GLN A 16 2.96 12.02 2.72
N GLY A 17 3.84 11.09 3.09
CA GLY A 17 3.49 9.96 3.94
C GLY A 17 4.61 8.92 4.08
N GLY A 18 4.26 7.79 4.70
CA GLY A 18 5.19 6.69 4.92
C GLY A 18 4.53 5.37 5.25
N ILE A 19 5.27 4.30 4.99
CA ILE A 19 4.95 2.92 5.34
C ILE A 19 5.95 2.47 6.41
N TYR A 20 5.43 1.95 7.50
CA TYR A 20 6.21 1.43 8.61
C TYR A 20 5.80 0.00 8.94
N GLN A 21 6.71 -0.77 9.50
CA GLN A 21 6.44 -2.13 9.94
C GLN A 21 6.86 -2.33 11.39
N CYS A 22 6.08 -3.10 12.14
CA CYS A 22 6.51 -3.61 13.43
C CYS A 22 6.55 -5.14 13.38
N ILE A 23 7.77 -5.69 13.41
CA ILE A 23 8.02 -7.13 13.32
C ILE A 23 7.40 -7.87 14.51
N SER A 24 7.56 -7.33 15.72
CA SER A 24 7.04 -7.96 16.95
C SER A 24 5.51 -8.05 16.96
N GLN A 25 4.83 -7.09 16.36
CA GLN A 25 3.36 -7.06 16.28
C GLN A 25 2.82 -7.64 14.97
N ARG A 26 3.68 -8.00 14.01
CA ARG A 26 3.28 -8.47 12.68
C ARG A 26 2.29 -7.53 11.98
N LYS A 27 2.55 -6.22 12.10
CA LYS A 27 1.72 -5.17 11.52
C LYS A 27 2.52 -4.31 10.56
N ILE A 28 1.85 -3.87 9.51
CA ILE A 28 2.29 -2.79 8.64
C ILE A 28 1.35 -1.62 8.91
N VAL A 29 1.85 -0.39 8.87
CA VAL A 29 1.04 0.81 9.00
C VAL A 29 1.38 1.75 7.84
N PHE A 30 0.34 2.36 7.30
CA PHE A 30 0.43 3.37 6.26
C PHE A 30 -0.01 4.70 6.87
N VAL A 31 0.80 5.74 6.67
CA VAL A 31 0.52 7.09 7.11
C VAL A 31 0.49 8.00 5.89
N PHE A 32 -0.61 8.70 5.67
CA PHE A 32 -0.76 9.63 4.54
C PHE A 32 -1.78 10.71 4.86
N GLN A 33 -1.46 11.98 4.61
CA GLN A 33 -2.35 13.13 4.87
C GLN A 33 -3.09 13.04 6.22
N ASP A 34 -2.33 12.90 7.32
CA ASP A 34 -2.81 12.75 8.70
C ASP A 34 -3.66 11.50 8.99
N LYS A 35 -3.86 10.62 8.02
CA LYS A 35 -4.55 9.33 8.18
C LYS A 35 -3.54 8.25 8.50
N VAL A 36 -3.93 7.32 9.37
CA VAL A 36 -3.15 6.15 9.78
C VAL A 36 -4.00 4.91 9.56
N GLU A 37 -3.57 4.04 8.66
CA GLU A 37 -4.27 2.80 8.30
C GLU A 37 -3.38 1.60 8.67
N TYR A 38 -3.94 0.62 9.37
CA TYR A 38 -3.21 -0.58 9.77
C TYR A 38 -3.48 -1.73 8.82
N LEU A 39 -2.40 -2.28 8.29
CA LEU A 39 -2.37 -3.42 7.40
C LEU A 39 -2.00 -4.68 8.16
N ARG A 40 -2.83 -5.72 8.04
CA ARG A 40 -2.41 -7.06 8.45
C ARG A 40 -1.45 -7.61 7.41
N ILE A 41 -0.42 -8.34 7.84
CA ILE A 41 0.55 -8.98 6.94
C ILE A 41 -0.13 -9.85 5.87
N ASN A 42 -1.21 -10.55 6.21
CA ASN A 42 -1.95 -11.36 5.23
C ASN A 42 -2.56 -10.51 4.11
N ASP A 43 -3.02 -9.30 4.43
CA ASP A 43 -3.63 -8.41 3.46
C ASP A 43 -2.55 -7.81 2.52
N PHE A 44 -1.35 -7.57 3.05
CA PHE A 44 -0.17 -7.21 2.24
C PHE A 44 0.21 -8.33 1.26
N PHE A 45 0.24 -9.60 1.68
CA PHE A 45 0.52 -10.71 0.77
C PHE A 45 -0.53 -10.88 -0.32
N ARG A 46 -1.81 -10.55 -0.05
CA ARG A 46 -2.85 -10.53 -1.07
C ARG A 46 -2.60 -9.44 -2.11
N LEU A 47 -2.18 -8.25 -1.68
CA LEU A 47 -1.78 -7.17 -2.57
C LEU A 47 -0.58 -7.55 -3.43
N GLN A 48 0.45 -8.14 -2.83
CA GLN A 48 1.60 -8.61 -3.58
C GLN A 48 1.21 -9.61 -4.68
N LYS A 49 0.30 -10.55 -4.37
CA LYS A 49 -0.20 -11.51 -5.35
C LYS A 49 -0.99 -10.83 -6.48
N LEU A 50 -1.85 -9.86 -6.17
CA LEU A 50 -2.60 -9.11 -7.20
C LEU A 50 -1.64 -8.30 -8.09
N VAL A 51 -0.68 -7.60 -7.51
CA VAL A 51 0.33 -6.83 -8.27
C VAL A 51 1.12 -7.76 -9.19
N ALA A 52 1.46 -8.98 -8.74
CA ALA A 52 2.16 -9.95 -9.57
C ALA A 52 1.34 -10.47 -10.77
N THR A 53 0.03 -10.21 -10.83
CA THR A 53 -0.80 -10.55 -12.00
C THR A 53 -0.83 -9.44 -13.06
N ILE A 54 -0.29 -8.26 -12.76
CA ILE A 54 -0.26 -7.13 -13.70
C ILE A 54 0.82 -7.38 -14.76
N ASP A 55 0.39 -7.44 -16.02
CA ASP A 55 1.28 -7.46 -17.17
C ASP A 55 1.44 -6.04 -17.72
N VAL A 56 2.44 -5.32 -17.20
CA VAL A 56 2.70 -3.92 -17.57
C VAL A 56 3.08 -3.78 -19.05
N GLU A 57 3.81 -4.75 -19.61
CA GLU A 57 4.19 -4.72 -21.03
C GLU A 57 2.95 -4.78 -21.92
N LYS A 58 2.00 -5.67 -21.61
CA LYS A 58 0.73 -5.75 -22.32
C LYS A 58 -0.10 -4.47 -22.16
N MET A 59 -0.11 -3.85 -20.98
CA MET A 59 -0.82 -2.59 -20.75
C MET A 59 -0.25 -1.44 -21.59
N LEU A 60 1.09 -1.33 -21.68
CA LEU A 60 1.76 -0.29 -22.47
C LEU A 60 1.48 -0.40 -23.97
N LEU A 61 1.30 -1.62 -24.48
CA LEU A 61 1.01 -1.88 -25.90
C LEU A 61 -0.48 -1.70 -26.26
N ALA A 62 -1.37 -1.65 -25.26
CA ALA A 62 -2.80 -1.46 -25.43
C ALA A 62 -3.17 0.03 -25.48
N THR A 63 -3.09 0.64 -26.68
CA THR A 63 -3.41 2.06 -26.89
C THR A 63 -4.86 2.44 -26.56
N SER A 64 -5.78 1.48 -26.57
CA SER A 64 -7.18 1.66 -26.14
C SER A 64 -7.34 1.91 -24.64
N LEU A 65 -6.36 1.53 -23.82
CA LEU A 65 -6.40 1.60 -22.35
C LEU A 65 -5.62 2.80 -21.80
N SER A 66 -5.11 3.68 -22.67
CA SER A 66 -4.22 4.80 -22.30
C SER A 66 -4.83 5.82 -21.32
N SER A 67 -6.13 5.72 -21.02
CA SER A 67 -6.86 6.56 -20.06
C SER A 67 -7.52 5.76 -18.93
N GLU A 68 -7.30 4.44 -18.85
CA GLU A 68 -7.92 3.60 -17.82
C GLU A 68 -7.02 3.54 -16.58
N ILE A 69 -7.56 3.99 -15.44
CA ILE A 69 -6.94 3.81 -14.13
C ILE A 69 -7.56 2.57 -13.50
N GLU A 70 -6.74 1.54 -13.25
CA GLU A 70 -7.15 0.37 -12.50
C GLU A 70 -6.67 0.50 -11.05
N ILE A 71 -7.61 0.47 -10.09
CA ILE A 71 -7.30 0.50 -8.67
C ILE A 71 -7.33 -0.93 -8.13
N LEU A 72 -6.18 -1.44 -7.72
CA LEU A 72 -6.09 -2.74 -7.05
C LEU A 72 -6.25 -2.59 -5.54
N SER A 73 -7.36 -3.12 -5.01
CA SER A 73 -7.56 -3.20 -3.57
C SER A 73 -8.00 -4.60 -3.11
N PRO A 74 -7.09 -5.40 -2.52
CA PRO A 74 -7.44 -6.68 -1.91
C PRO A 74 -8.16 -6.55 -0.57
N ILE A 75 -8.42 -5.31 -0.12
CA ILE A 75 -8.77 -4.96 1.25
C ILE A 75 -9.91 -3.94 1.20
N PHE A 76 -10.84 -4.05 2.13
CA PHE A 76 -11.74 -2.95 2.45
C PHE A 76 -10.97 -1.98 3.35
N PHE A 77 -10.29 -1.02 2.74
CA PHE A 77 -9.89 0.18 3.45
C PHE A 77 -11.11 1.08 3.61
N GLU A 78 -11.17 1.83 4.70
CA GLU A 78 -12.18 2.88 4.85
C GLU A 78 -11.92 4.04 3.86
N HIS A 79 -10.68 4.20 3.40
CA HIS A 79 -10.24 5.30 2.55
C HIS A 79 -9.39 4.81 1.37
N PHE A 80 -9.63 5.39 0.19
CA PHE A 80 -8.79 5.27 -1.00
C PHE A 80 -8.23 6.64 -1.35
N PHE A 81 -6.91 6.75 -1.47
CA PHE A 81 -6.21 7.98 -1.85
C PHE A 81 -5.65 7.77 -3.27
N ILE A 82 -5.88 8.72 -4.17
CA ILE A 82 -5.41 8.74 -5.58
C ILE A 82 -4.53 9.96 -5.76
#